data_AF-A0A519BVP5-F1
#
_entry.id   AF-A0A519BVP5-F1
#
_cell.length_a   1.000
_cell.length_b   1.000
_cell.length_c   1.000
_cell.angle_alpha   90.00
_cell.angle_beta   90.00
_cell.angle_gamma   90.00
#
_symmetry.space_group_name_H-M   'P 1'
#
loop_
_entity.id
_entity.type
_entity.pdbx_description
1 polymer ?
#
loop_
_entity_poly.entity_id
_entity_poly.type
_entity_poly.pdbx_seq_one_letter_code
_entity_poly.pdbx_strand_id
1 'polypeptide(L)' 'MQRKFREYKRVLSITKKPSMDEFKAIVKVTGLGMAVIGLIGFVIFMIVQGLGNLGI' A
#
# COMPACT_ATOMS: atom_id res chain seq x y z
N MET A 1 2.13 21.69 25.21
CA MET A 1 1.59 20.73 24.22
C MET A 1 0.53 21.34 23.27
N GLN A 2 -0.36 22.22 23.71
CA GLN A 2 -1.51 22.76 22.93
C GLN A 2 -1.16 23.64 21.70
N ARG A 3 0.05 24.22 21.58
CA ARG A 3 0.42 25.08 20.44
C ARG A 3 0.59 24.30 19.13
N LYS A 4 1.04 23.04 19.20
CA LYS A 4 1.35 22.21 18.02
C LYS A 4 0.11 21.82 17.21
N PHE A 5 -1.02 21.54 17.87
CA PHE A 5 -2.28 21.19 17.20
C PHE A 5 -2.79 22.29 16.25
N ARG A 6 -2.61 23.56 16.63
CA ARG A 6 -2.98 24.70 15.79
C ARG A 6 -2.11 24.79 14.54
N GLU A 7 -0.82 24.54 14.68
CA GLU A 7 0.14 24.51 13.56
C GLU A 7 -0.18 23.36 12.60
N TYR A 8 -0.42 22.14 13.10
CA TYR A 8 -0.80 21.00 12.26
C TYR A 8 -2.10 21.22 11.48
N LYS A 9 -3.11 21.84 12.11
CA LYS A 9 -4.37 22.16 11.43
C LYS A 9 -4.16 23.16 10.28
N ARG A 10 -3.26 24.13 10.46
CA ARG A 10 -2.92 25.12 9.41
C ARG A 10 -2.18 24.45 8.25
N VAL A 11 -1.26 23.52 8.53
CA VAL A 11 -0.57 22.74 7.49
C VAL A 11 -1.56 21.89 6.69
N LEU A 12 -2.45 21.15 7.37
CA LEU A 12 -3.49 20.34 6.73
C LEU A 12 -4.49 21.16 5.89
N SER A 13 -4.73 22.44 6.21
CA SER A 13 -5.58 23.31 5.40
C SER A 13 -4.88 23.92 4.20
N ILE A 14 -3.53 24.01 4.24
CA ILE A 14 -2.72 24.57 3.15
C ILE A 14 -2.41 23.49 2.09
N THR A 15 -2.38 22.21 2.48
CA THR A 15 -2.14 21.12 1.54
C THR A 15 -3.33 20.91 0.60
N LYS A 16 -3.05 20.67 -0.68
CA LYS A 16 -4.08 20.37 -1.67
C LYS A 16 -4.61 18.96 -1.42
N LYS A 17 -5.91 18.86 -1.11
CA LYS A 17 -6.59 17.56 -1.02
C LYS A 17 -6.62 16.94 -2.43
N PRO A 18 -6.21 15.67 -2.60
CA PRO A 18 -6.24 15.02 -3.91
C PRO A 18 -7.68 14.96 -4.42
N SER A 19 -7.83 15.20 -5.72
CA SER A 19 -9.09 14.99 -6.42
C SER A 19 -9.43 13.49 -6.49
N MET A 20 -10.70 13.15 -6.70
CA MET A 20 -11.11 11.75 -6.81
C MET A 20 -10.47 11.04 -8.01
N ASP A 21 -10.12 11.77 -9.06
CA ASP A 21 -9.49 11.20 -10.25
C ASP A 21 -8.01 10.88 -10.01
N GLU A 22 -7.26 11.78 -9.36
CA GLU A 22 -5.88 11.53 -8.91
C GLU A 22 -5.84 10.34 -7.94
N PHE A 23 -6.78 10.27 -6.99
CA PHE A 23 -6.87 9.16 -6.06
C PHE A 23 -7.11 7.83 -6.77
N LYS A 24 -8.07 7.77 -7.70
CA LYS A 24 -8.36 6.56 -8.49
C LYS A 24 -7.17 6.14 -9.34
N ALA A 25 -6.44 7.08 -9.93
CA ALA A 25 -5.25 6.77 -10.71
C ALA A 25 -4.17 6.11 -9.84
N ILE A 26 -3.88 6.69 -8.67
CA ILE A 26 -2.92 6.13 -7.71
C ILE A 26 -3.36 4.74 -7.26
N VAL A 27 -4.61 4.57 -6.84
CA VAL A 27 -5.14 3.29 -6.35
C VAL A 27 -5.08 2.20 -7.41
N LYS A 28 -5.34 2.52 -8.68
CA LYS A 28 -5.24 1.54 -9.77
C LYS A 28 -3.80 1.07 -9.95
N VAL A 29 -2.84 1.99 -9.96
CA VAL A 29 -1.42 1.65 -10.16
C VAL A 29 -0.86 0.90 -8.96
N THR A 30 -1.11 1.38 -7.74
CA THR A 30 -0.65 0.70 -6.52
C THR A 30 -1.34 -0.64 -6.31
N GLY A 31 -2.65 -0.73 -6.60
CA GLY A 31 -3.40 -1.97 -6.54
C GLY A 31 -2.85 -3.03 -7.49
N LEU A 32 -2.48 -2.64 -8.72
CA LEU A 32 -1.83 -3.53 -9.68
C LEU A 32 -0.47 -4.01 -9.15
N GLY A 33 0.34 -3.10 -8.59
CA GLY A 33 1.63 -3.43 -8.00
C GLY A 33 1.52 -4.40 -6.82
N MET A 34 0.56 -4.17 -5.92
CA MET A 34 0.29 -5.06 -4.78
C MET A 34 -0.15 -6.46 -5.26
N ALA A 35 -0.98 -6.54 -6.30
CA ALA A 35 -1.41 -7.82 -6.86
C ALA A 35 -0.22 -8.61 -7.45
N VAL A 36 0.68 -7.94 -8.19
CA VAL A 36 1.87 -8.58 -8.76
C VAL A 36 2.81 -9.08 -7.66
N ILE A 37 3.11 -8.25 -6.67
CA ILE A 37 4.00 -8.63 -5.55
C ILE A 37 3.38 -9.77 -4.73
N GLY A 38 2.07 -9.70 -4.48
CA GLY A 38 1.33 -10.75 -3.78
C GLY A 38 1.35 -12.08 -4.54
N LEU A 39 1.20 -12.06 -5.87
CA LEU A 39 1.28 -13.25 -6.71
C LEU A 39 2.69 -13.87 -6.67
N ILE A 40 3.74 -13.05 -6.77
CA ILE A 40 5.13 -13.53 -6.70
C ILE A 40 5.40 -14.18 -5.34
N GLY A 41 5.01 -13.53 -4.24
CA GLY A 41 5.13 -14.10 -2.90
C GLY A 41 4.33 -15.40 -2.73
N PHE A 42 3.14 -15.46 -3.33
CA PHE A 42 2.29 -16.65 -3.32
C PHE A 42 2.92 -17.82 -4.10
N VAL A 43 3.53 -17.56 -5.26
CA VAL A 43 4.24 -18.60 -6.03
C VAL A 43 5.43 -19.14 -5.24
N ILE A 44 6.21 -18.26 -4.60
CA ILE A 44 7.33 -18.68 -3.74
C ILE A 44 6.82 -19.56 -2.60
N PHE A 45 5.76 -19.11 -1.91
CA PHE A 45 5.15 -19.89 -0.83
C PHE A 45 4.64 -21.25 -1.30
N MET A 46 4.01 -21.31 -2.46
CA MET A 46 3.50 -22.56 -3.04
C MET A 46 4.63 -23.53 -3.36
N ILE A 47 5.74 -23.05 -3.92
CA ILE A 47 6.92 -23.88 -4.22
C ILE A 47 7.56 -24.38 -2.92
N VAL A 48 7.75 -23.50 -1.93
CA VAL A 48 8.35 -23.87 -0.63
C VAL A 48 7.48 -24.87 0.12
N GLN A 49 6.16 -24.65 0.18
CA GLN A 49 5.24 -25.56 0.84
C GLN A 49 5.09 -26.88 0.08
N GLY A 50 5.10 -26.84 -1.25
CA GLY A 50 5.11 -28.02 -2.10
C GLY A 50 6.38 -28.87 -1.93
N LEU A 51 7.56 -28.24 -1.82
CA LEU A 51 8.82 -28.92 -1.52
C LEU A 51 8.82 -29.51 -0.10
N GLY A 52 8.31 -28.79 0.90
CA GLY A 52 8.20 -29.29 2.28
C GLY A 52 7.30 -30.51 2.40
N ASN A 53 6.20 -30.55 1.64
CA ASN A 53 5.30 -31.72 1.60
C ASN A 53 5.92 -32.96 0.93
N LEU A 54 6.99 -32.82 0.15
CA LEU A 54 7.70 -33.92 -0.52
C LEU A 54 8.76 -34.60 0.36
N GLY A 55 8.92 -34.19 1.64
CA GLY A 55 9.69 -34.93 2.63
C GLY A 55 11.11 -34.43 2.89
N ILE A 56 11.26 -33.14 3.17
CA ILE A 56 12.31 -32.61 4.07
C ILE A 56 11.61 -32.15 5.35
#